data_AF-A0A5C5VJ43-F1
#
_entry.id   AF-A0A5C5VJ43-F1
#
_cell.length_a   1.000
_cell.length_b   1.000
_cell.length_c   1.000
_cell.angle_alpha   90.00
_cell.angle_beta   90.00
_cell.angle_gamma   90.00
#
_symmetry.space_group_name_H-M   'P 1'
#
loop_
_entity.id
_entity.type
_entity.pdbx_description
1 polymer ?
#
loop_
_entity_poly.entity_id
_entity_poly.type
_entity_poly.pdbx_seq_one_letter_code
_entity_poly.pdbx_strand_id
1 'polypeptide(L)'
;MRWLLFSMTLLLVGCGSSDQPATPAAPATPTPRSVAKETPSEPEEPPAPARPTEPVRRATMEPTKKDDDGSIAVLNQFMSDDHSQERFRPAPIEPRVEFTIDPAQLEANGLRQLQGKHLTLITDLPSSPEVDELPTVFDAAFPIWCEYFNIDPVKFAAWRTKGCLMSREEPFAAAGLIPNDLPPFLHGYSRGDAFWLREQPSPQYRRHLLIHEGTHSFMERMFGGGGPPWYSEGIAEYFGTHYWRDGKLSVGVVPASKEEMPMWGRIKIIKDDFAAQQGKTLDDVMHYGLDAHLQNSPYGWCWGAVTYLETDPRTHDQFHKLQEYVRLGFDMNRRFKEALADQWPEINEGWQMFVANADYGYDFERNSIVYAPGKPIAGEMATAIIQVDQGWQSTGILLEAGKTYEIVARGRYLLKQDPEWPCEPNGVTLEYFNGRPLGQLLCGLRPDDWKGPGASPLTLSETVGTRRTLTPPLTATLYMKVNDNPGQLADNSGEIEIAVREQPQ
;
A
#
# COMPACT_ATOMS: atom_id res chain seq x y z
N MET A 1 22.73 50.99 30.01
CA MET A 1 21.27 50.95 30.27
C MET A 1 20.58 50.74 28.93
N ARG A 2 19.70 49.74 28.84
CA ARG A 2 18.80 49.37 27.71
C ARG A 2 19.32 48.40 26.63
N TRP A 3 19.13 47.11 26.97
CA TRP A 3 18.42 46.05 26.23
C TRP A 3 18.61 45.93 24.70
N LEU A 4 19.33 44.87 24.30
CA LEU A 4 19.26 44.22 22.98
C LEU A 4 18.08 43.24 22.99
N LEU A 5 17.11 43.47 22.10
CA LEU A 5 16.03 42.54 21.77
C LEU A 5 16.54 41.58 20.68
N PHE A 6 16.57 40.29 20.99
CA PHE A 6 16.65 39.21 20.01
C PHE A 6 15.26 39.07 19.36
N SER A 7 15.13 39.47 18.10
CA SER A 7 14.00 39.05 17.27
C SER A 7 14.34 37.71 16.65
N MET A 8 13.57 36.69 17.03
CA MET A 8 13.60 35.35 16.47
C MET A 8 12.80 35.38 15.16
N THR A 9 13.51 35.41 14.03
CA THR A 9 12.93 35.30 12.69
C THR A 9 12.47 33.85 12.49
N LEU A 10 11.16 33.58 12.56
CA LEU A 10 10.61 32.32 12.07
C LEU A 10 10.79 32.28 10.54
N LEU A 11 11.52 31.28 10.07
CA LEU A 11 11.66 30.96 8.66
C LEU A 11 10.34 30.40 8.12
N LEU A 12 9.73 31.19 7.24
CA LEU A 12 8.70 30.80 6.29
C LEU A 12 9.27 29.73 5.34
N VAL A 13 8.58 28.60 5.21
CA VAL A 13 8.87 27.58 4.19
C VAL A 13 7.55 27.12 3.59
N GLY A 14 7.26 27.63 2.39
CA GLY A 14 6.16 27.20 1.55
C GLY A 14 6.62 26.13 0.55
N CYS A 15 5.68 25.29 0.12
CA CYS A 15 5.92 24.23 -0.87
C CYS A 15 6.12 24.84 -2.26
N GLY A 16 7.35 24.88 -2.75
CA GLY A 16 7.70 25.15 -4.16
C GLY A 16 7.43 23.93 -5.05
N SER A 17 7.62 23.94 -6.37
CA SER A 17 7.90 24.97 -7.37
C SER A 17 7.22 24.52 -8.67
N SER A 18 6.94 25.47 -9.56
CA SER A 18 6.23 25.30 -10.83
C SER A 18 6.93 24.37 -11.82
N ASP A 19 6.20 23.38 -12.35
CA ASP A 19 6.38 22.91 -13.71
C ASP A 19 5.06 23.15 -14.48
N GLN A 20 5.11 24.05 -15.45
CA GLN A 20 4.01 24.31 -16.37
C GLN A 20 3.90 23.16 -17.39
N PRO A 21 2.70 22.64 -17.68
CA PRO A 21 2.51 21.72 -18.80
C PRO A 21 2.54 22.49 -20.13
N ALA A 22 3.34 22.00 -21.08
CA ALA A 22 3.43 22.51 -22.44
C ALA A 22 2.13 22.31 -23.21
N THR A 23 1.73 23.34 -23.96
CA THR A 23 0.55 23.43 -24.81
C THR A 23 0.52 22.35 -25.92
N PRO A 24 -0.63 21.72 -26.24
CA PRO A 24 -0.70 20.75 -27.32
C PRO A 24 -0.76 21.44 -28.70
N ALA A 25 0.11 21.01 -29.62
CA ALA A 25 0.08 21.43 -31.01
C ALA A 25 -0.99 20.66 -31.82
N ALA A 26 -1.62 21.37 -32.76
CA ALA A 26 -2.73 20.92 -33.61
C ALA A 26 -2.36 19.75 -34.57
N PRO A 27 -3.33 18.94 -35.01
CA PRO A 27 -3.07 17.76 -35.85
C PRO A 27 -2.77 18.14 -37.31
N ALA A 28 -1.70 17.57 -37.86
CA ALA A 28 -1.34 17.69 -39.27
C ALA A 28 -1.98 16.57 -40.11
N THR A 29 -2.58 16.96 -41.23
CA THR A 29 -3.23 16.14 -42.25
C THR A 29 -2.25 15.19 -42.97
N PRO A 30 -2.63 13.94 -43.32
CA PRO A 30 -1.71 13.00 -43.97
C PRO A 30 -1.62 13.23 -45.49
N THR A 31 -0.39 13.30 -46.01
CA THR A 31 -0.07 13.24 -47.45
C THR A 31 0.15 11.78 -47.90
N PRO A 32 -0.24 11.40 -49.13
CA PRO A 32 -0.18 10.01 -49.58
C PRO A 32 1.22 9.65 -50.08
N ARG A 33 1.74 8.49 -49.64
CA ARG A 33 3.02 7.93 -50.12
C ARG A 33 2.79 6.88 -51.20
N SER A 34 3.59 6.96 -52.26
CA SER A 34 3.53 6.16 -53.48
C SER A 34 4.00 4.72 -53.28
N VAL A 35 3.37 3.83 -54.03
CA VAL A 35 3.69 2.40 -54.19
C VAL A 35 5.04 2.21 -54.88
N ALA A 36 5.91 1.39 -54.28
CA ALA A 36 7.11 0.85 -54.93
C ALA A 36 7.12 -0.68 -54.78
N LYS A 37 7.50 -1.34 -55.88
CA LYS A 37 7.42 -2.78 -56.19
C LYS A 37 8.21 -3.67 -55.24
N GLU A 38 7.59 -4.77 -54.81
CA GLU A 38 8.26 -5.93 -54.21
C GLU A 38 8.92 -6.81 -55.28
N THR A 39 10.11 -7.33 -54.97
CA THR A 39 10.78 -8.44 -55.67
C THR A 39 11.07 -9.51 -54.61
N PRO A 40 10.88 -10.82 -54.87
CA PRO A 40 10.90 -11.84 -53.81
C PRO A 40 12.30 -12.40 -53.57
N SER A 41 12.65 -12.65 -52.30
CA SER A 41 13.83 -13.42 -51.89
C SER A 41 13.44 -14.59 -50.99
N GLU A 42 14.14 -15.71 -51.19
CA GLU A 42 13.99 -17.08 -50.67
C GLU A 42 13.91 -17.27 -49.14
N PRO A 43 13.45 -18.45 -48.67
CA PRO A 43 13.12 -18.72 -47.27
C PRO A 43 14.36 -18.97 -46.39
N GLU A 44 14.37 -18.33 -45.22
CA GLU A 44 15.42 -18.44 -44.20
C GLU A 44 15.18 -19.66 -43.28
N GLU A 45 16.24 -20.41 -42.97
CA GLU A 45 16.25 -21.57 -42.07
C GLU A 45 15.88 -21.20 -40.61
N PRO A 46 15.30 -22.13 -39.82
CA PRO A 46 14.89 -21.85 -38.46
C PRO A 46 16.09 -21.73 -37.50
N PRO A 47 16.03 -20.83 -36.49
CA PRO A 47 17.15 -20.58 -35.60
C PRO A 47 17.34 -21.71 -34.57
N ALA A 48 18.61 -21.95 -34.22
CA ALA A 48 19.05 -22.92 -33.22
C ALA A 48 18.57 -22.59 -31.78
N PRO A 49 18.40 -23.60 -30.90
CA PRO A 49 17.84 -23.40 -29.56
C PRO A 49 18.76 -22.58 -28.65
N ALA A 50 18.14 -21.67 -27.88
CA ALA A 50 18.80 -20.76 -26.96
C ALA A 50 19.51 -21.49 -25.79
N ARG A 51 20.70 -20.99 -25.42
CA ARG A 51 21.48 -21.44 -24.26
C ARG A 51 20.87 -20.92 -22.94
N PRO A 52 21.14 -21.57 -21.79
CA PRO A 52 20.56 -21.20 -20.50
C PRO A 52 20.94 -19.78 -20.09
N THR A 53 19.94 -19.00 -19.68
CA THR A 53 20.05 -17.63 -19.18
C THR A 53 20.79 -17.57 -17.83
N GLU A 54 21.74 -16.64 -17.72
CA GLU A 54 22.40 -16.25 -16.47
C GLU A 54 21.40 -15.76 -15.40
N PRO A 55 21.72 -15.90 -14.10
CA PRO A 55 20.85 -15.44 -13.02
C PRO A 55 20.67 -13.91 -13.04
N VAL A 56 19.42 -13.48 -12.84
CA VAL A 56 19.00 -12.08 -12.74
C VAL A 56 19.76 -11.36 -11.63
N ARG A 57 20.21 -10.14 -11.93
CA ARG A 57 21.06 -9.29 -11.08
C ARG A 57 20.40 -8.98 -9.73
N ARG A 58 21.23 -9.13 -8.71
CA ARG A 58 21.14 -8.78 -7.29
C ARG A 58 20.58 -7.37 -7.04
N ALA A 59 19.57 -7.25 -6.20
CA ALA A 59 19.28 -6.02 -5.45
C ALA A 59 19.71 -6.25 -3.99
N THR A 60 20.77 -5.56 -3.56
CA THR A 60 21.20 -5.53 -2.16
C THR A 60 20.57 -4.32 -1.50
N MET A 61 19.70 -4.54 -0.51
CA MET A 61 19.48 -3.55 0.53
C MET A 61 20.73 -3.56 1.41
N GLU A 62 21.68 -2.66 1.16
CA GLU A 62 22.78 -2.48 2.09
C GLU A 62 22.24 -1.80 3.36
N PRO A 63 22.59 -2.31 4.56
CA PRO A 63 22.26 -1.62 5.79
C PRO A 63 23.02 -0.29 5.82
N THR A 64 22.28 0.81 5.96
CA THR A 64 22.86 2.08 6.41
C THR A 64 23.60 1.83 7.73
N LYS A 65 24.78 2.46 7.84
CA LYS A 65 25.76 2.26 8.92
C LYS A 65 25.11 2.06 10.30
N LYS A 66 25.54 0.99 10.99
CA LYS A 66 25.38 0.81 12.43
C LYS A 66 25.90 2.04 13.17
N ASP A 67 25.01 2.77 13.80
CA ASP A 67 25.36 3.46 15.04
C ASP A 67 25.24 2.43 16.18
N ASP A 68 26.31 2.33 16.95
CA ASP A 68 26.50 1.38 18.04
C ASP A 68 25.45 1.56 19.16
N ASP A 69 25.25 0.46 19.88
CA ASP A 69 24.19 0.08 20.84
C ASP A 69 23.89 0.97 22.06
N GLY A 70 23.83 2.29 21.90
CA GLY A 70 23.34 3.21 22.94
C GLY A 70 21.86 3.06 23.32
N SER A 71 21.11 2.12 22.74
CA SER A 71 19.65 2.06 22.82
C SER A 71 19.10 1.94 24.23
N ILE A 72 19.77 1.22 25.15
CA ILE A 72 19.30 1.10 26.56
C ILE A 72 19.72 2.31 27.41
N ALA A 73 20.89 2.89 27.17
CA ALA A 73 21.36 4.08 27.90
C ALA A 73 20.61 5.33 27.45
N VAL A 74 20.34 5.48 26.15
CA VAL A 74 19.48 6.51 25.58
C VAL A 74 18.03 6.31 26.02
N LEU A 75 17.51 5.08 26.11
CA LEU A 75 16.16 4.81 26.65
C LEU A 75 16.04 5.22 28.12
N ASN A 76 17.04 4.91 28.96
CA ASN A 76 17.07 5.31 30.37
C ASN A 76 17.23 6.82 30.53
N GLN A 77 18.02 7.48 29.67
CA GLN A 77 18.16 8.94 29.65
C GLN A 77 16.92 9.64 29.04
N PHE A 78 16.20 8.98 28.12
CA PHE A 78 14.90 9.38 27.58
C PHE A 78 13.77 9.32 28.60
N MET A 79 13.85 8.38 29.55
CA MET A 79 12.87 8.16 30.62
C MET A 79 13.14 9.04 31.85
N SER A 80 14.37 9.53 32.02
CA SER A 80 14.79 10.33 33.19
C SER A 80 14.69 11.84 33.00
N ASP A 81 14.40 12.33 31.80
CA ASP A 81 14.25 13.77 31.54
C ASP A 81 12.83 14.27 31.89
N ASP A 82 12.78 15.43 32.55
CA ASP A 82 11.57 16.14 33.04
C ASP A 82 10.53 16.47 31.95
N HIS A 83 10.82 16.20 30.67
CA HIS A 83 9.92 16.41 29.53
C HIS A 83 9.03 15.20 29.16
N SER A 84 9.10 14.10 29.90
CA SER A 84 8.19 12.95 29.69
C SER A 84 6.71 13.39 29.70
N GLN A 85 6.33 14.26 30.63
CA GLN A 85 4.97 14.82 30.74
C GLN A 85 4.50 15.60 29.51
N GLU A 86 5.39 16.23 28.74
CA GLU A 86 5.03 16.96 27.51
C GLU A 86 4.85 16.05 26.29
N ARG A 87 5.57 14.93 26.25
CA ARG A 87 5.46 13.91 25.18
C ARG A 87 4.19 13.07 25.28
N PHE A 88 3.57 13.03 26.46
CA PHE A 88 2.33 12.30 26.74
C PHE A 88 1.08 13.20 26.77
N ARG A 89 1.18 14.45 26.30
CA ARG A 89 0.01 15.31 26.19
C ARG A 89 -0.85 14.89 24.99
N PRO A 90 -2.16 14.65 25.19
CA PRO A 90 -3.10 14.51 24.08
C PRO A 90 -2.92 15.66 23.09
N ALA A 91 -2.90 15.36 21.80
CA ALA A 91 -2.94 16.41 20.77
C ALA A 91 -4.09 17.39 21.07
N PRO A 92 -3.89 18.71 20.90
CA PRO A 92 -4.97 19.68 21.06
C PRO A 92 -6.13 19.31 20.13
N ILE A 93 -7.37 19.45 20.62
CA ILE A 93 -8.53 19.36 19.75
C ILE A 93 -8.47 20.56 18.80
N GLU A 94 -8.36 20.30 17.50
CA GLU A 94 -8.46 21.31 16.45
C GLU A 94 -9.78 22.06 16.64
N PRO A 95 -9.77 23.41 16.71
CA PRO A 95 -10.98 24.18 16.90
C PRO A 95 -11.93 23.96 15.73
N ARG A 96 -13.23 23.95 16.05
CA ARG A 96 -14.30 23.84 15.07
C ARG A 96 -14.16 24.96 14.04
N VAL A 97 -14.22 24.63 12.75
CA VAL A 97 -14.10 25.65 11.70
C VAL A 97 -15.44 26.38 11.58
N GLU A 98 -15.48 27.57 12.14
CA GLU A 98 -16.64 28.45 12.06
C GLU A 98 -16.60 29.29 10.78
N PHE A 99 -16.93 28.69 9.63
CA PHE A 99 -17.49 29.48 8.52
C PHE A 99 -19.00 29.27 8.42
N THR A 100 -19.70 30.37 8.18
CA THR A 100 -21.17 30.39 8.00
C THR A 100 -21.49 30.27 6.52
N ILE A 101 -22.41 29.38 6.18
CA ILE A 101 -22.91 29.27 4.80
C ILE A 101 -24.00 30.33 4.64
N ASP A 102 -23.70 31.40 3.91
CA ASP A 102 -24.66 32.46 3.57
C ASP A 102 -25.21 32.22 2.15
N PRO A 103 -26.51 31.88 1.99
CA PRO A 103 -27.10 31.64 0.68
C PRO A 103 -26.94 32.81 -0.30
N ALA A 104 -26.98 34.06 0.18
CA ALA A 104 -26.80 35.23 -0.69
C ALA A 104 -25.36 35.32 -1.21
N GLN A 105 -24.37 34.96 -0.39
CA GLN A 105 -22.97 34.89 -0.83
C GLN A 105 -22.73 33.72 -1.78
N LEU A 106 -23.38 32.58 -1.57
CA LEU A 106 -23.28 31.46 -2.50
C LEU A 106 -23.81 31.86 -3.89
N GLU A 107 -25.00 32.43 -3.96
CA GLU A 107 -25.62 32.88 -5.21
C GLU A 107 -24.77 33.94 -5.91
N ALA A 108 -24.32 34.96 -5.17
CA ALA A 108 -23.49 36.04 -5.71
C ALA A 108 -22.16 35.55 -6.32
N ASN A 109 -21.63 34.43 -5.82
CA ASN A 109 -20.37 33.83 -6.30
C ASN A 109 -20.58 32.62 -7.23
N GLY A 110 -21.82 32.33 -7.64
CA GLY A 110 -22.13 31.21 -8.53
C GLY A 110 -21.87 29.83 -7.92
N LEU A 111 -21.97 29.72 -6.59
CA LEU A 111 -21.81 28.49 -5.84
C LEU A 111 -23.18 27.84 -5.59
N ARG A 112 -23.21 26.51 -5.59
CA ARG A 112 -24.39 25.72 -5.25
C ARG A 112 -24.13 24.84 -4.03
N GLN A 113 -25.21 24.53 -3.34
CA GLN A 113 -25.19 23.67 -2.16
C GLN A 113 -25.91 22.35 -2.46
N LEU A 114 -25.26 21.24 -2.13
CA LEU A 114 -25.80 19.88 -2.13
C LEU A 114 -25.90 19.39 -0.69
N GLN A 115 -27.06 18.87 -0.30
CA GLN A 115 -27.34 18.49 1.08
C GLN A 115 -27.54 16.98 1.19
N GLY A 116 -26.69 16.33 1.99
CA GLY A 116 -26.86 14.96 2.47
C GLY A 116 -27.26 14.95 3.95
N LYS A 117 -27.33 13.74 4.51
CA LYS A 117 -27.55 13.53 5.94
C LYS A 117 -26.32 13.92 6.74
N HIS A 118 -25.10 13.62 6.34
CA HIS A 118 -23.88 13.89 7.11
C HIS A 118 -22.98 14.94 6.46
N LEU A 119 -23.25 15.32 5.21
CA LEU A 119 -22.47 16.30 4.47
C LEU A 119 -23.35 17.45 3.95
N THR A 120 -22.88 18.69 4.13
CA THR A 120 -23.29 19.83 3.30
C THR A 120 -22.13 20.16 2.36
N LEU A 121 -22.29 19.91 1.07
CA LEU A 121 -21.25 20.14 0.05
C LEU A 121 -21.54 21.42 -0.72
N ILE A 122 -20.60 22.35 -0.72
CA ILE A 122 -20.62 23.56 -1.55
C ILE A 122 -19.72 23.32 -2.77
N THR A 123 -20.20 23.64 -3.97
CA THR A 123 -19.41 23.47 -5.20
C THR A 123 -19.71 24.53 -6.26
N ASP A 124 -18.75 24.81 -7.14
CA ASP A 124 -18.90 25.61 -8.36
C ASP A 124 -19.06 24.74 -9.62
N LEU A 125 -19.02 23.41 -9.47
CA LEU A 125 -19.22 22.48 -10.57
C LEU A 125 -20.68 22.48 -11.05
N PRO A 126 -20.94 22.29 -12.35
CA PRO A 126 -22.30 22.11 -12.84
C PRO A 126 -22.95 20.85 -12.29
N SER A 127 -24.29 20.81 -12.34
CA SER A 127 -25.07 19.59 -12.03
C SER A 127 -24.73 18.48 -13.00
N SER A 128 -24.40 17.32 -12.44
CA SER A 128 -24.22 16.06 -13.14
C SER A 128 -24.49 14.91 -12.16
N PRO A 129 -24.88 13.71 -12.63
CA PRO A 129 -25.06 12.55 -11.76
C PRO A 129 -23.86 12.30 -10.83
N GLU A 130 -22.64 12.42 -11.34
CA GLU A 130 -21.38 12.15 -10.63
C GLU A 130 -21.03 13.20 -9.56
N VAL A 131 -21.56 14.42 -9.67
CA VAL A 131 -21.36 15.47 -8.64
C VAL A 131 -22.53 15.46 -7.66
N ASP A 132 -23.75 15.27 -8.15
CA ASP A 132 -24.96 15.32 -7.34
C ASP A 132 -25.12 14.08 -6.45
N GLU A 133 -24.44 12.97 -6.76
CA GLU A 133 -24.40 11.77 -5.90
C GLU A 133 -23.48 11.89 -4.68
N LEU A 134 -22.55 12.85 -4.66
CA LEU A 134 -21.48 12.92 -3.66
C LEU A 134 -21.98 12.93 -2.20
N PRO A 135 -23.04 13.69 -1.83
CA PRO A 135 -23.58 13.62 -0.47
C PRO A 135 -24.12 12.22 -0.12
N THR A 136 -24.72 11.51 -1.08
CA THR A 136 -25.21 10.14 -0.88
C THR A 136 -24.05 9.17 -0.65
N VAL A 137 -22.96 9.32 -1.40
CA VAL A 137 -21.73 8.51 -1.21
C VAL A 137 -21.16 8.75 0.20
N PHE A 138 -21.09 10.01 0.63
CA PHE A 138 -20.62 10.37 1.97
C PHE A 138 -21.51 9.76 3.07
N ASP A 139 -22.83 9.83 2.89
CA ASP A 139 -23.80 9.25 3.82
C ASP A 139 -23.66 7.72 3.93
N ALA A 140 -23.29 7.05 2.83
CA ALA A 140 -23.01 5.62 2.80
C ALA A 140 -21.69 5.27 3.53
N ALA A 141 -20.72 6.18 3.61
CA ALA A 141 -19.47 5.98 4.34
C ALA A 141 -19.64 6.05 5.86
N PHE A 142 -20.55 6.90 6.37
CA PHE A 142 -20.76 7.06 7.81
C PHE A 142 -21.04 5.76 8.58
N PRO A 143 -21.98 4.88 8.19
CA PRO A 143 -22.21 3.63 8.90
C PRO A 143 -21.01 2.68 8.82
N ILE A 144 -20.25 2.70 7.72
CA ILE A 144 -19.04 1.89 7.55
C ILE A 144 -17.94 2.34 8.51
N TRP A 145 -17.70 3.65 8.62
CA TRP A 145 -16.77 4.18 9.63
C TRP A 145 -17.22 3.82 11.05
N CYS A 146 -18.52 3.94 11.34
CA CYS A 146 -19.05 3.59 12.65
C CYS A 146 -18.82 2.12 13.00
N GLU A 147 -19.08 1.21 12.05
CA GLU A 147 -18.85 -0.21 12.24
C GLU A 147 -17.36 -0.51 12.43
N TYR A 148 -16.49 -0.02 11.54
CA TYR A 148 -15.04 -0.25 11.60
C TYR A 148 -14.44 0.23 12.93
N PHE A 149 -14.85 1.41 13.38
CA PHE A 149 -14.33 2.02 14.61
C PHE A 149 -15.13 1.66 15.87
N ASN A 150 -16.11 0.76 15.78
CA ASN A 150 -16.98 0.40 16.90
C ASN A 150 -17.64 1.63 17.60
N ILE A 151 -18.11 2.58 16.79
CA ILE A 151 -18.82 3.79 17.21
C ILE A 151 -20.32 3.57 17.05
N ASP A 152 -21.10 3.91 18.09
CA ASP A 152 -22.56 3.85 18.02
C ASP A 152 -23.11 4.92 17.04
N PRO A 153 -23.68 4.52 15.88
CA PRO A 153 -24.17 5.47 14.88
C PRO A 153 -25.38 6.27 15.37
N VAL A 154 -26.14 5.77 16.38
CA VAL A 154 -27.30 6.47 16.94
C VAL A 154 -26.85 7.69 17.74
N LYS A 155 -25.79 7.54 18.55
CA LYS A 155 -25.21 8.63 19.35
C LYS A 155 -24.72 9.79 18.48
N PHE A 156 -24.29 9.49 17.25
CA PHE A 156 -23.73 10.48 16.32
C PHE A 156 -24.60 10.72 15.08
N ALA A 157 -25.89 10.34 15.11
CA ALA A 157 -26.80 10.49 13.97
C ALA A 157 -26.98 11.96 13.51
N ALA A 158 -26.75 12.92 14.41
CA ALA A 158 -26.81 14.35 14.16
C ALA A 158 -25.46 14.97 13.73
N TRP A 159 -24.38 14.19 13.66
CA TRP A 159 -23.09 14.69 13.17
C TRP A 159 -23.21 15.14 11.71
N ARG A 160 -22.63 16.29 11.41
CA ARG A 160 -22.57 16.92 10.09
C ARG A 160 -21.17 17.47 9.87
N THR A 161 -20.72 17.45 8.63
CA THR A 161 -19.51 18.14 8.16
C THR A 161 -19.83 19.01 6.94
N LYS A 162 -18.97 19.99 6.65
CA LYS A 162 -19.08 20.90 5.51
C LYS A 162 -17.95 20.62 4.53
N GLY A 163 -18.26 20.36 3.27
CA GLY A 163 -17.27 20.19 2.21
C GLY A 163 -17.29 21.36 1.23
N CYS A 164 -16.13 21.80 0.76
CA CYS A 164 -16.01 22.65 -0.43
C CYS A 164 -15.36 21.84 -1.56
N LEU A 165 -16.04 21.65 -2.68
CA LEU A 165 -15.49 21.03 -3.89
C LEU A 165 -15.30 22.09 -4.98
N MET A 166 -14.04 22.41 -5.27
CA MET A 166 -13.67 23.65 -5.95
C MET A 166 -12.97 23.34 -7.28
N SER A 167 -13.58 23.75 -8.39
CA SER A 167 -12.87 23.88 -9.67
C SER A 167 -12.02 25.15 -9.72
N ARG A 168 -12.48 26.20 -9.02
CA ARG A 168 -11.77 27.46 -8.82
C ARG A 168 -11.87 27.87 -7.36
N GLU A 169 -10.76 28.31 -6.80
CA GLU A 169 -10.67 28.70 -5.37
C GLU A 169 -11.27 30.08 -5.09
N GLU A 170 -11.13 31.03 -6.04
CA GLU A 170 -11.55 32.43 -5.89
C GLU A 170 -13.02 32.61 -5.46
N PRO A 171 -14.04 31.94 -6.06
CA PRO A 171 -15.44 32.11 -5.64
C PRO A 171 -15.70 31.69 -4.18
N PHE A 172 -14.96 30.69 -3.67
CA PHE A 172 -15.10 30.20 -2.31
C PHE A 172 -14.45 31.14 -1.30
N ALA A 173 -13.29 31.70 -1.64
CA ALA A 173 -12.66 32.76 -0.85
C ALA A 173 -13.55 34.00 -0.77
N ALA A 174 -14.12 34.43 -1.91
CA ALA A 174 -15.03 35.57 -1.97
C ALA A 174 -16.33 35.35 -1.17
N ALA A 175 -16.81 34.10 -1.10
CA ALA A 175 -17.95 33.71 -0.27
C ALA A 175 -17.59 33.49 1.22
N GLY A 176 -16.34 33.69 1.63
CA GLY A 176 -15.88 33.53 3.02
C GLY A 176 -15.80 32.07 3.48
N LEU A 177 -15.73 31.12 2.55
CA LEU A 177 -15.68 29.68 2.83
C LEU A 177 -14.25 29.15 3.01
N ILE A 178 -13.23 29.95 2.66
CA ILE A 178 -11.81 29.62 2.81
C ILE A 178 -11.24 30.49 3.94
N PRO A 179 -10.82 29.89 5.07
CA PRO A 179 -10.16 30.62 6.13
C PRO A 179 -8.82 31.20 5.68
N ASN A 180 -8.47 32.40 6.14
CA ASN A 180 -7.20 33.07 5.79
C ASN A 180 -5.95 32.33 6.28
N ASP A 181 -6.11 31.44 7.25
CA ASP A 181 -5.06 30.62 7.86
C ASP A 181 -5.04 29.18 7.34
N LEU A 182 -5.85 28.87 6.32
CA LEU A 182 -5.86 27.55 5.70
C LEU A 182 -4.50 27.32 5.02
N PRO A 183 -3.73 26.28 5.38
CA PRO A 183 -2.45 26.01 4.75
C PRO A 183 -2.64 25.66 3.27
N PRO A 184 -1.61 25.85 2.42
CA PRO A 184 -1.65 25.36 1.06
C PRO A 184 -1.71 23.82 1.06
N PHE A 185 -2.55 23.27 0.20
CA PHE A 185 -2.68 21.82 0.00
C PHE A 185 -2.73 21.48 -1.49
N LEU A 186 -2.41 20.23 -1.84
CA LEU A 186 -2.34 19.80 -3.23
C LEU A 186 -3.72 19.44 -3.80
N HIS A 187 -4.46 18.59 -3.08
CA HIS A 187 -5.70 17.97 -3.55
C HIS A 187 -6.86 18.14 -2.57
N GLY A 188 -6.63 17.90 -1.28
CA GLY A 188 -7.61 18.07 -0.22
C GLY A 188 -6.96 18.53 1.07
N TYR A 189 -7.79 19.05 1.98
CA TYR A 189 -7.41 19.34 3.35
C TYR A 189 -8.64 19.30 4.26
N SER A 190 -8.49 18.72 5.45
CA SER A 190 -9.54 18.66 6.48
C SER A 190 -9.12 19.43 7.72
N ARG A 191 -10.11 20.08 8.36
CA ARG A 191 -9.95 20.72 9.66
C ARG A 191 -11.28 20.77 10.39
N GLY A 192 -11.36 20.14 11.55
CA GLY A 192 -12.53 20.07 12.40
C GLY A 192 -13.72 19.41 11.72
N ASP A 193 -14.79 20.17 11.52
CA ASP A 193 -16.01 19.74 10.83
C ASP A 193 -16.14 20.34 9.42
N ALA A 194 -15.01 20.66 8.79
CA ALA A 194 -14.95 21.09 7.41
C ALA A 194 -13.76 20.51 6.63
N PHE A 195 -13.93 20.41 5.32
CA PHE A 195 -12.85 20.04 4.40
C PHE A 195 -12.98 20.77 3.06
N TRP A 196 -11.86 20.89 2.36
CA TRP A 196 -11.74 21.57 1.07
C TRP A 196 -11.06 20.65 0.07
N LEU A 197 -11.66 20.49 -1.10
CA LEU A 197 -11.23 19.62 -2.19
C LEU A 197 -11.01 20.45 -3.44
N ARG A 198 -9.92 20.17 -4.16
CA ARG A 198 -9.76 20.62 -5.54
C ARG A 198 -10.32 19.59 -6.49
N GLU A 199 -11.06 20.08 -7.48
CA GLU A 199 -11.68 19.25 -8.49
C GLU A 199 -10.68 18.35 -9.21
N GLN A 200 -11.10 17.11 -9.47
CA GLN A 200 -10.28 16.09 -10.13
C GLN A 200 -10.89 15.67 -11.48
N PRO A 201 -10.06 15.35 -12.49
CA PRO A 201 -10.56 14.96 -13.81
C PRO A 201 -11.27 13.59 -13.79
N SER A 202 -11.00 12.76 -12.78
CA SER A 202 -11.60 11.44 -12.60
C SER A 202 -12.72 11.52 -11.55
N PRO A 203 -13.99 11.18 -11.90
CA PRO A 203 -15.06 11.06 -10.91
C PRO A 203 -14.73 10.08 -9.78
N GLN A 204 -14.00 8.99 -10.11
CA GLN A 204 -13.51 8.03 -9.13
C GLN A 204 -12.54 8.68 -8.14
N TYR A 205 -11.59 9.48 -8.62
CA TYR A 205 -10.60 10.14 -7.74
C TYR A 205 -11.21 11.32 -6.97
N ARG A 206 -12.21 12.01 -7.53
CA ARG A 206 -13.03 13.00 -6.81
C ARG A 206 -13.75 12.36 -5.62
N ARG A 207 -14.43 11.22 -5.84
CA ARG A 207 -15.07 10.44 -4.75
C ARG A 207 -14.05 9.94 -3.74
N HIS A 208 -12.86 9.50 -4.20
CA HIS A 208 -11.77 9.10 -3.30
C HIS A 208 -11.38 10.24 -2.35
N LEU A 209 -11.11 11.44 -2.87
CA LEU A 209 -10.77 12.60 -2.04
C LEU A 209 -11.90 13.00 -1.08
N LEU A 210 -13.16 12.91 -1.54
CA LEU A 210 -14.32 13.19 -0.68
C LEU A 210 -14.35 12.26 0.54
N ILE A 211 -14.15 10.95 0.33
CA ILE A 211 -14.16 9.97 1.41
C ILE A 211 -12.89 10.09 2.26
N HIS A 212 -11.73 10.36 1.64
CA HIS A 212 -10.46 10.57 2.32
C HIS A 212 -10.55 11.72 3.34
N GLU A 213 -10.93 12.92 2.89
CA GLU A 213 -11.08 14.07 3.78
C GLU A 213 -12.27 13.91 4.75
N GLY A 214 -13.33 13.23 4.31
CA GLY A 214 -14.44 12.84 5.17
C GLY A 214 -14.00 11.96 6.34
N THR A 215 -13.03 11.07 6.10
CA THR A 215 -12.46 10.18 7.11
C THR A 215 -11.67 10.98 8.14
N HIS A 216 -10.82 11.93 7.72
CA HIS A 216 -10.12 12.84 8.64
C HIS A 216 -11.12 13.60 9.51
N SER A 217 -12.15 14.22 8.91
CA SER A 217 -13.21 14.92 9.64
C SER A 217 -13.95 14.02 10.64
N PHE A 218 -14.19 12.76 10.28
CA PHE A 218 -14.81 11.77 11.17
C PHE A 218 -13.88 11.44 12.35
N MET A 219 -12.61 11.12 12.07
CA MET A 219 -11.61 10.77 13.10
C MET A 219 -11.39 11.92 14.07
N GLU A 220 -11.27 13.15 13.57
CA GLU A 220 -11.18 14.34 14.42
C GLU A 220 -12.41 14.49 15.32
N ARG A 221 -13.62 14.27 14.79
CA ARG A 221 -14.84 14.38 15.61
C ARG A 221 -14.93 13.31 16.69
N MET A 222 -14.62 12.05 16.35
CA MET A 222 -14.82 10.90 17.23
C MET A 222 -13.67 10.75 18.22
N PHE A 223 -12.44 10.95 17.77
CA PHE A 223 -11.23 10.71 18.53
C PHE A 223 -10.50 11.98 18.94
N GLY A 224 -10.88 13.16 18.45
CA GLY A 224 -10.17 14.42 18.73
C GLY A 224 -8.81 14.55 18.05
N GLY A 225 -8.58 13.81 16.96
CA GLY A 225 -7.38 13.87 16.13
C GLY A 225 -7.31 12.70 15.14
N GLY A 226 -6.30 12.71 14.27
CA GLY A 226 -6.05 11.67 13.27
C GLY A 226 -4.99 10.63 13.66
N GLY A 227 -4.16 10.92 14.67
CA GLY A 227 -3.04 10.06 15.07
C GLY A 227 -1.73 10.45 14.38
N PRO A 228 -0.70 9.59 14.41
CA PRO A 228 0.53 9.84 13.66
C PRO A 228 0.23 9.86 12.13
N PRO A 229 1.00 10.61 11.33
CA PRO A 229 0.68 10.85 9.91
C PRO A 229 0.40 9.58 9.11
N TRP A 230 1.19 8.53 9.31
CA TRP A 230 1.02 7.26 8.58
C TRP A 230 -0.34 6.60 8.81
N TYR A 231 -0.85 6.71 10.04
CA TYR A 231 -2.13 6.09 10.41
C TYR A 231 -3.28 6.95 9.92
N SER A 232 -3.24 8.27 10.15
CA SER A 232 -4.30 9.18 9.68
C SER A 232 -4.47 9.10 8.16
N GLU A 233 -3.38 9.25 7.42
CA GLU A 233 -3.39 9.25 5.96
C GLU A 233 -3.64 7.85 5.40
N GLY A 234 -3.06 6.81 6.01
CA GLY A 234 -3.26 5.44 5.57
C GLY A 234 -4.70 4.97 5.76
N ILE A 235 -5.35 5.33 6.86
CA ILE A 235 -6.78 5.05 7.11
C ILE A 235 -7.67 5.83 6.14
N ALA A 236 -7.38 7.12 5.91
CA ALA A 236 -8.11 7.94 4.94
C ALA A 236 -7.97 7.39 3.51
N GLU A 237 -6.77 6.96 3.10
CA GLU A 237 -6.53 6.27 1.83
C GLU A 237 -7.21 4.90 1.76
N TYR A 238 -7.21 4.12 2.85
CA TYR A 238 -7.89 2.82 2.93
C TYR A 238 -9.40 2.97 2.68
N PHE A 239 -10.06 3.91 3.38
CA PHE A 239 -11.48 4.20 3.16
C PHE A 239 -11.75 4.85 1.80
N GLY A 240 -10.88 5.77 1.37
CA GLY A 240 -10.93 6.38 0.05
C GLY A 240 -10.73 5.37 -1.08
N THR A 241 -10.11 4.21 -0.83
CA THR A 241 -9.95 3.13 -1.80
C THR A 241 -11.21 2.27 -1.83
N HIS A 242 -12.10 2.57 -2.77
CA HIS A 242 -13.47 2.09 -2.77
C HIS A 242 -14.03 1.71 -4.14
N TYR A 243 -15.07 0.87 -4.13
CA TYR A 243 -16.04 0.74 -5.21
C TYR A 243 -17.35 1.41 -4.84
N TRP A 244 -17.93 2.13 -5.80
CA TRP A 244 -19.28 2.65 -5.75
C TRP A 244 -20.08 2.03 -6.90
N ARG A 245 -20.91 1.04 -6.60
CA ARG A 245 -21.67 0.24 -7.59
C ARG A 245 -23.08 0.02 -7.08
N ASP A 246 -24.08 0.31 -7.90
CA ASP A 246 -25.51 0.10 -7.59
C ASP A 246 -25.95 0.70 -6.25
N GLY A 247 -25.43 1.88 -5.90
CA GLY A 247 -25.74 2.58 -4.64
C GLY A 247 -25.09 1.97 -3.39
N LYS A 248 -24.19 1.00 -3.56
CA LYS A 248 -23.43 0.38 -2.47
C LYS A 248 -21.97 0.85 -2.50
N LEU A 249 -21.50 1.30 -1.33
CA LEU A 249 -20.10 1.62 -1.08
C LEU A 249 -19.40 0.41 -0.48
N SER A 250 -18.30 -0.02 -1.10
CA SER A 250 -17.34 -0.99 -0.55
C SER A 250 -15.99 -0.30 -0.44
N VAL A 251 -15.38 -0.31 0.74
CA VAL A 251 -14.11 0.37 1.05
C VAL A 251 -13.00 -0.64 1.32
N GLY A 252 -11.75 -0.19 1.46
CA GLY A 252 -10.63 -1.07 1.80
C GLY A 252 -10.30 -2.07 0.69
N VAL A 253 -10.67 -1.76 -0.56
CA VAL A 253 -10.48 -2.68 -1.69
C VAL A 253 -9.05 -2.60 -2.21
N VAL A 254 -8.55 -3.69 -2.78
CA VAL A 254 -7.32 -3.69 -3.58
C VAL A 254 -7.72 -3.72 -5.06
N PRO A 255 -7.59 -2.62 -5.82
CA PRO A 255 -8.07 -2.58 -7.20
C PRO A 255 -7.41 -3.65 -8.07
N ALA A 256 -8.19 -4.36 -8.89
CA ALA A 256 -7.68 -5.43 -9.75
C ALA A 256 -6.88 -4.91 -10.96
N SER A 257 -7.07 -3.63 -11.31
CA SER A 257 -6.30 -2.95 -12.34
C SER A 257 -6.27 -1.43 -12.14
N LYS A 258 -5.42 -0.75 -12.90
CA LYS A 258 -5.39 0.73 -12.95
C LYS A 258 -6.66 1.32 -13.57
N GLU A 259 -7.34 0.57 -14.43
CA GLU A 259 -8.57 0.99 -15.11
C GLU A 259 -9.77 1.00 -14.15
N GLU A 260 -9.79 0.11 -13.16
CA GLU A 260 -10.84 0.11 -12.13
C GLU A 260 -10.78 1.34 -11.24
N MET A 261 -9.58 1.91 -11.05
CA MET A 261 -9.37 3.08 -10.20
C MET A 261 -8.46 4.14 -10.85
N PRO A 262 -8.96 4.86 -11.88
CA PRO A 262 -8.16 5.82 -12.61
C PRO A 262 -7.64 6.95 -11.72
N MET A 263 -6.37 7.33 -11.90
CA MET A 263 -5.62 8.36 -11.16
C MET A 263 -5.23 8.02 -9.71
N TRP A 264 -5.54 6.82 -9.21
CA TRP A 264 -5.20 6.42 -7.84
C TRP A 264 -3.70 6.14 -7.63
N GLY A 265 -3.08 5.27 -8.43
CA GLY A 265 -1.61 5.19 -8.55
C GLY A 265 -0.80 4.72 -7.33
N ARG A 266 -1.41 4.27 -6.22
CA ARG A 266 -0.68 3.90 -4.98
C ARG A 266 0.20 2.66 -5.13
N ILE A 267 -0.31 1.63 -5.82
CA ILE A 267 0.51 0.46 -6.21
C ILE A 267 1.71 0.89 -7.07
N LYS A 268 1.52 1.83 -8.01
CA LYS A 268 2.60 2.32 -8.86
C LYS A 268 3.70 3.00 -8.03
N ILE A 269 3.33 3.81 -7.03
CA ILE A 269 4.30 4.45 -6.12
C ILE A 269 5.19 3.40 -5.46
N ILE A 270 4.60 2.38 -4.82
CA ILE A 270 5.35 1.33 -4.12
C ILE A 270 6.28 0.59 -5.11
N LYS A 271 5.77 0.22 -6.29
CA LYS A 271 6.54 -0.49 -7.32
C LYS A 271 7.73 0.34 -7.83
N ASP A 272 7.49 1.60 -8.17
CA ASP A 272 8.51 2.49 -8.71
C ASP A 272 9.60 2.77 -7.66
N ASP A 273 9.20 3.09 -6.43
CA ASP A 273 10.12 3.36 -5.33
C ASP A 273 10.95 2.11 -5.01
N PHE A 274 10.33 0.92 -4.98
CA PHE A 274 11.06 -0.34 -4.79
C PHE A 274 12.06 -0.60 -5.94
N ALA A 275 11.63 -0.44 -7.20
CA ALA A 275 12.50 -0.59 -8.37
C ALA A 275 13.66 0.42 -8.38
N ALA A 276 13.44 1.62 -7.84
CA ALA A 276 14.45 2.65 -7.64
C ALA A 276 15.35 2.43 -6.41
N GLN A 277 15.24 1.27 -5.73
CA GLN A 277 15.96 0.95 -4.49
C GLN A 277 15.65 1.90 -3.32
N GLN A 278 14.44 2.45 -3.29
CA GLN A 278 13.92 3.37 -2.28
C GLN A 278 12.76 2.79 -1.46
N GLY A 279 12.56 1.45 -1.53
CA GLY A 279 11.54 0.75 -0.76
C GLY A 279 11.61 1.07 0.73
N LYS A 280 10.44 1.17 1.37
CA LYS A 280 10.32 1.54 2.79
C LYS A 280 10.06 0.31 3.66
N THR A 281 10.66 0.27 4.84
CA THR A 281 10.23 -0.62 5.92
C THR A 281 8.97 -0.09 6.59
N LEU A 282 8.26 -0.92 7.37
CA LEU A 282 7.15 -0.42 8.21
C LEU A 282 7.61 0.69 9.14
N ASP A 283 8.82 0.57 9.70
CA ASP A 283 9.38 1.60 10.55
C ASP A 283 9.59 2.92 9.78
N ASP A 284 10.12 2.90 8.55
CA ASP A 284 10.25 4.13 7.76
C ASP A 284 8.91 4.83 7.53
N VAL A 285 7.85 4.07 7.25
CA VAL A 285 6.49 4.61 7.06
C VAL A 285 5.93 5.15 8.36
N MET A 286 6.06 4.39 9.46
CA MET A 286 5.54 4.78 10.78
C MET A 286 6.21 6.04 11.35
N HIS A 287 7.42 6.39 10.88
CA HIS A 287 8.17 7.57 11.28
C HIS A 287 8.00 8.78 10.35
N TYR A 288 7.06 8.76 9.39
CA TYR A 288 6.79 9.93 8.58
C TYR A 288 6.46 11.18 9.43
N GLY A 289 7.13 12.28 9.09
CA GLY A 289 6.87 13.59 9.67
C GLY A 289 5.58 14.22 9.14
N LEU A 290 5.14 15.30 9.78
CA LEU A 290 3.95 16.06 9.38
C LEU A 290 4.08 16.64 7.97
N ASP A 291 5.30 16.86 7.49
CA ASP A 291 5.63 17.43 6.19
C ASP A 291 5.82 16.39 5.08
N ALA A 292 5.78 15.08 5.40
CA ALA A 292 5.97 14.03 4.39
C ALA A 292 4.90 14.13 3.27
N HIS A 293 3.66 14.42 3.64
CA HIS A 293 2.49 14.41 2.74
C HIS A 293 2.37 15.68 1.86
N LEU A 294 3.42 16.50 1.82
CA LEU A 294 3.63 17.52 0.80
C LEU A 294 4.01 16.91 -0.56
N GLN A 295 4.27 15.60 -0.60
CA GLN A 295 4.52 14.82 -1.81
C GLN A 295 3.53 13.65 -1.91
N ASN A 296 3.35 13.11 -3.12
CA ASN A 296 2.40 12.02 -3.34
C ASN A 296 2.90 10.65 -2.85
N SER A 297 4.22 10.42 -2.79
CA SER A 297 4.79 9.09 -2.46
C SER A 297 4.32 8.57 -1.09
N PRO A 298 4.33 9.37 0.00
CA PRO A 298 3.87 8.91 1.31
C PRO A 298 2.44 8.36 1.33
N TYR A 299 1.50 8.92 0.57
CA TYR A 299 0.13 8.35 0.49
C TYR A 299 0.11 6.91 0.02
N GLY A 300 0.96 6.57 -0.97
CA GLY A 300 1.07 5.18 -1.46
C GLY A 300 1.60 4.23 -0.40
N TRP A 301 2.62 4.65 0.35
CA TRP A 301 3.23 3.87 1.43
C TRP A 301 2.30 3.73 2.65
N CYS A 302 1.61 4.79 3.05
CA CYS A 302 0.64 4.79 4.14
C CYS A 302 -0.55 3.89 3.81
N TRP A 303 -1.10 3.99 2.59
CA TRP A 303 -2.12 3.06 2.10
C TRP A 303 -1.66 1.61 2.18
N GLY A 304 -0.45 1.31 1.67
CA GLY A 304 0.09 -0.04 1.67
C GLY A 304 0.27 -0.58 3.10
N ALA A 305 0.81 0.22 4.01
CA ALA A 305 1.04 -0.17 5.40
C ALA A 305 -0.27 -0.43 6.14
N VAL A 306 -1.27 0.46 6.02
CA VAL A 306 -2.58 0.26 6.65
C VAL A 306 -3.30 -0.94 6.06
N THR A 307 -3.32 -1.10 4.74
CA THR A 307 -3.97 -2.25 4.09
C THR A 307 -3.31 -3.57 4.51
N TYR A 308 -1.97 -3.61 4.59
CA TYR A 308 -1.24 -4.79 5.07
C TYR A 308 -1.56 -5.11 6.54
N LEU A 309 -1.46 -4.13 7.44
CA LEU A 309 -1.69 -4.34 8.87
C LEU A 309 -3.15 -4.62 9.22
N GLU A 310 -4.09 -4.11 8.42
CA GLU A 310 -5.52 -4.40 8.53
C GLU A 310 -5.84 -5.84 8.10
N THR A 311 -5.21 -6.33 7.04
CA THR A 311 -5.56 -7.64 6.45
C THR A 311 -4.77 -8.81 7.03
N ASP A 312 -3.61 -8.57 7.63
CA ASP A 312 -2.80 -9.62 8.23
C ASP A 312 -3.40 -10.09 9.57
N PRO A 313 -3.74 -11.39 9.71
CA PRO A 313 -4.35 -11.93 10.93
C PRO A 313 -3.51 -11.73 12.20
N ARG A 314 -2.18 -11.56 12.07
CA ARG A 314 -1.27 -11.36 13.20
C ARG A 314 -1.41 -9.96 13.80
N THR A 315 -1.83 -8.98 12.98
CA THR A 315 -1.88 -7.56 13.34
C THR A 315 -3.30 -7.04 13.50
N HIS A 316 -4.29 -7.60 12.78
CA HIS A 316 -5.67 -7.11 12.69
C HIS A 316 -6.26 -6.66 14.04
N ASP A 317 -6.31 -7.55 15.02
CA ASP A 317 -6.92 -7.27 16.33
C ASP A 317 -6.23 -6.14 17.10
N GLN A 318 -4.89 -6.02 16.98
CA GLN A 318 -4.15 -4.94 17.63
C GLN A 318 -4.22 -3.64 16.83
N PHE A 319 -4.34 -3.75 15.51
CA PHE A 319 -4.49 -2.61 14.61
C PHE A 319 -5.82 -1.90 14.86
N HIS A 320 -6.91 -2.65 15.02
CA HIS A 320 -8.24 -2.11 15.37
C HIS A 320 -8.29 -1.41 16.74
N LYS A 321 -7.35 -1.69 17.65
CA LYS A 321 -7.25 -1.00 18.95
C LYS A 321 -6.51 0.34 18.84
N LEU A 322 -5.85 0.63 17.72
CA LEU A 322 -5.06 1.84 17.57
C LEU A 322 -5.86 3.12 17.71
N GLN A 323 -7.16 3.09 17.36
CA GLN A 323 -8.06 4.22 17.56
C GLN A 323 -8.12 4.70 19.02
N GLU A 324 -7.91 3.80 20.00
CA GLU A 324 -7.89 4.15 21.44
C GLU A 324 -6.68 5.02 21.80
N TYR A 325 -5.64 5.01 20.96
CA TYR A 325 -4.36 5.68 21.17
C TYR A 325 -4.12 6.86 20.23
N VAL A 326 -5.09 7.22 19.38
CA VAL A 326 -4.97 8.32 18.38
C VAL A 326 -4.43 9.62 18.99
N ARG A 327 -4.86 9.97 20.21
CA ARG A 327 -4.39 11.19 20.89
C ARG A 327 -2.96 11.10 21.42
N LEU A 328 -2.37 9.92 21.49
CA LEU A 328 -1.06 9.67 22.09
C LEU A 328 0.11 9.80 21.11
N GLY A 329 -0.15 10.11 19.83
CA GLY A 329 0.88 10.41 18.83
C GLY A 329 1.91 9.28 18.70
N PHE A 330 3.21 9.58 18.84
CA PHE A 330 4.29 8.58 18.72
C PHE A 330 4.21 7.45 19.76
N ASP A 331 3.54 7.64 20.90
CA ASP A 331 3.33 6.57 21.88
C ASP A 331 2.43 5.46 21.32
N MET A 332 1.59 5.78 20.32
CA MET A 332 0.77 4.82 19.58
C MET A 332 1.64 3.77 18.87
N ASN A 333 2.66 4.21 18.12
CA ASN A 333 3.57 3.31 17.41
C ASN A 333 4.31 2.39 18.37
N ARG A 334 4.80 2.95 19.49
CA ARG A 334 5.49 2.18 20.52
C ARG A 334 4.60 1.08 21.09
N ARG A 335 3.38 1.42 21.51
CA ARG A 335 2.40 0.45 22.07
C ARG A 335 2.04 -0.64 21.08
N PHE A 336 1.84 -0.27 19.82
CA PHE A 336 1.52 -1.22 18.76
C PHE A 336 2.64 -2.24 18.55
N LYS A 337 3.88 -1.76 18.45
CA LYS A 337 5.07 -2.63 18.32
C LYS A 337 5.31 -3.48 19.57
N GLU A 338 5.12 -2.94 20.77
CA GLU A 338 5.24 -3.69 22.02
C GLU A 338 4.20 -4.81 22.12
N ALA A 339 2.95 -4.55 21.71
CA ALA A 339 1.89 -5.56 21.71
C ALA A 339 2.14 -6.71 20.72
N LEU A 340 2.99 -6.49 19.71
CA LEU A 340 3.30 -7.43 18.64
C LEU A 340 4.77 -7.85 18.61
N ALA A 341 5.54 -7.59 19.67
CA ALA A 341 7.00 -7.72 19.68
C ALA A 341 7.48 -9.13 19.27
N ASP A 342 6.79 -10.17 19.74
CA ASP A 342 7.14 -11.57 19.43
C ASP A 342 6.88 -11.94 17.96
N GLN A 343 5.91 -11.28 17.31
CA GLN A 343 5.51 -11.52 15.92
C GLN A 343 6.16 -10.54 14.94
N TRP A 344 6.77 -9.46 15.44
CA TRP A 344 7.30 -8.35 14.65
C TRP A 344 8.29 -8.77 13.54
N PRO A 345 9.19 -9.75 13.74
CA PRO A 345 10.06 -10.21 12.66
C PRO A 345 9.29 -10.76 11.45
N GLU A 346 8.26 -11.58 11.68
CA GLU A 346 7.47 -12.18 10.60
C GLU A 346 6.48 -11.19 9.97
N ILE A 347 6.03 -10.19 10.74
CA ILE A 347 5.24 -9.06 10.22
C ILE A 347 6.11 -8.23 9.26
N ASN A 348 7.36 -7.92 9.64
CA ASN A 348 8.27 -7.22 8.74
C ASN A 348 8.63 -8.05 7.50
N GLU A 349 8.75 -9.37 7.64
CA GLU A 349 8.97 -10.24 6.48
C GLU A 349 7.79 -10.22 5.51
N GLY A 350 6.57 -10.32 6.03
CA GLY A 350 5.34 -10.21 5.24
C GLY A 350 5.26 -8.87 4.50
N TRP A 351 5.54 -7.77 5.22
CA TRP A 351 5.63 -6.44 4.62
C TRP A 351 6.65 -6.37 3.49
N GLN A 352 7.87 -6.88 3.70
CA GLN A 352 8.90 -6.92 2.65
C GLN A 352 8.43 -7.73 1.43
N MET A 353 7.71 -8.83 1.65
CA MET A 353 7.18 -9.61 0.55
C MET A 353 6.07 -8.90 -0.21
N PHE A 354 5.20 -8.16 0.47
CA PHE A 354 4.23 -7.29 -0.18
C PHE A 354 4.94 -6.23 -1.02
N VAL A 355 5.88 -5.47 -0.44
CA VAL A 355 6.60 -4.40 -1.16
C VAL A 355 7.32 -4.92 -2.40
N ALA A 356 8.00 -6.07 -2.29
CA ALA A 356 8.73 -6.67 -3.40
C ALA A 356 7.84 -7.23 -4.52
N ASN A 357 6.57 -7.49 -4.23
CA ASN A 357 5.63 -8.10 -5.17
C ASN A 357 4.35 -7.26 -5.37
N ALA A 358 4.35 -5.98 -4.96
CA ALA A 358 3.16 -5.15 -5.02
C ALA A 358 2.64 -5.08 -6.46
N ASP A 359 1.39 -5.48 -6.67
CA ASP A 359 0.71 -5.36 -7.94
C ASP A 359 -0.79 -5.16 -7.75
N TYR A 360 -1.47 -4.79 -8.83
CA TYR A 360 -2.92 -4.70 -8.79
C TYR A 360 -3.55 -6.05 -8.47
N GLY A 361 -4.61 -6.03 -7.67
CA GLY A 361 -5.32 -7.21 -7.18
C GLY A 361 -4.62 -7.99 -6.08
N TYR A 362 -3.46 -7.54 -5.56
CA TYR A 362 -2.67 -8.27 -4.55
C TYR A 362 -3.55 -8.89 -3.45
N ASP A 363 -3.51 -10.22 -3.34
CA ASP A 363 -4.29 -10.97 -2.36
C ASP A 363 -3.46 -11.16 -1.07
N PHE A 364 -3.72 -10.33 -0.06
CA PHE A 364 -2.96 -10.38 1.19
C PHE A 364 -3.08 -11.71 1.94
N GLU A 365 -4.25 -12.33 1.91
CA GLU A 365 -4.49 -13.61 2.59
C GLU A 365 -3.67 -14.71 1.93
N ARG A 366 -3.79 -14.85 0.60
CA ARG A 366 -3.10 -15.90 -0.15
C ARG A 366 -1.60 -15.67 -0.26
N ASN A 367 -1.13 -14.44 -0.19
CA ASN A 367 0.30 -14.14 -0.19
C ASN A 367 0.94 -14.21 1.21
N SER A 368 0.16 -14.41 2.27
CA SER A 368 0.70 -14.61 3.60
C SER A 368 1.65 -15.81 3.63
N ILE A 369 2.81 -15.64 4.26
CA ILE A 369 3.81 -16.70 4.34
C ILE A 369 3.30 -17.77 5.32
N VAL A 370 3.23 -19.02 4.86
CA VAL A 370 2.89 -20.16 5.73
C VAL A 370 4.16 -20.67 6.39
N TYR A 371 4.34 -20.30 7.66
CA TYR A 371 5.51 -20.67 8.45
C TYR A 371 5.36 -22.06 9.08
N ALA A 372 6.43 -22.85 8.99
CA ALA A 372 6.62 -24.05 9.80
C ALA A 372 8.13 -24.32 9.94
N PRO A 373 8.62 -24.70 11.14
CA PRO A 373 10.03 -25.01 11.33
C PRO A 373 10.44 -26.25 10.55
N GLY A 374 11.66 -26.24 10.03
CA GLY A 374 12.22 -27.35 9.28
C GLY A 374 12.63 -28.49 10.20
N LYS A 375 12.48 -29.72 9.71
CA LYS A 375 13.01 -30.93 10.36
C LYS A 375 14.03 -31.60 9.44
N PRO A 376 15.14 -32.13 9.99
CA PRO A 376 16.05 -32.95 9.20
C PRO A 376 15.33 -34.10 8.51
N ILE A 377 15.82 -34.50 7.34
CA ILE A 377 15.27 -35.66 6.62
C ILE A 377 15.52 -36.91 7.47
N ALA A 378 14.44 -37.56 7.90
CA ALA A 378 14.49 -38.85 8.57
C ALA A 378 14.34 -39.97 7.53
N GLY A 379 15.39 -40.75 7.29
CA GLY A 379 15.39 -41.85 6.32
C GLY A 379 15.89 -41.44 4.94
N GLU A 380 15.39 -42.08 3.88
CA GLU A 380 15.88 -41.89 2.51
C GLU A 380 15.34 -40.63 1.83
N MET A 381 14.15 -40.17 2.23
CA MET A 381 13.49 -39.00 1.63
C MET A 381 12.48 -38.34 2.58
N ALA A 382 12.25 -37.04 2.38
CA ALA A 382 11.15 -36.28 2.97
C ALA A 382 10.18 -35.83 1.87
N THR A 383 8.91 -35.64 2.24
CA THR A 383 7.87 -35.20 1.30
C THR A 383 7.09 -34.01 1.85
N ALA A 384 6.55 -33.20 0.95
CA ALA A 384 5.69 -32.06 1.26
C ALA A 384 4.65 -31.87 0.14
N ILE A 385 3.56 -31.17 0.46
CA ILE A 385 2.55 -30.73 -0.51
C ILE A 385 2.55 -29.21 -0.54
N ILE A 386 2.55 -28.64 -1.73
CA ILE A 386 2.48 -27.19 -1.96
C ILE A 386 1.17 -26.86 -2.66
N GLN A 387 0.40 -25.95 -2.06
CA GLN A 387 -0.84 -25.45 -2.68
C GLN A 387 -0.49 -24.37 -3.71
N VAL A 388 -1.13 -24.40 -4.88
CA VAL A 388 -0.80 -23.49 -6.00
C VAL A 388 -1.51 -22.14 -5.91
N ASP A 389 -2.49 -22.03 -5.02
CA ASP A 389 -3.33 -20.86 -4.75
C ASP A 389 -2.83 -20.06 -3.54
N GLN A 390 -1.57 -20.29 -3.14
CA GLN A 390 -0.90 -19.66 -2.00
C GLN A 390 0.49 -19.18 -2.40
N GLY A 391 0.98 -18.20 -1.66
CA GLY A 391 2.32 -17.64 -1.76
C GLY A 391 3.39 -18.58 -1.19
N TRP A 392 4.36 -18.01 -0.49
CA TRP A 392 5.46 -18.78 0.09
C TRP A 392 4.97 -19.70 1.21
N GLN A 393 5.29 -20.98 1.08
CA GLN A 393 4.90 -22.02 2.04
C GLN A 393 6.11 -22.81 2.48
N SER A 394 6.24 -23.04 3.79
CA SER A 394 7.24 -23.97 4.33
C SER A 394 6.93 -25.39 3.90
N THR A 395 7.94 -26.13 3.44
CA THR A 395 7.84 -27.58 3.24
C THR A 395 7.98 -28.36 4.56
N GLY A 396 8.43 -27.71 5.63
CA GLY A 396 8.84 -28.37 6.88
C GLY A 396 10.12 -29.20 6.77
N ILE A 397 10.85 -29.12 5.65
CA ILE A 397 12.09 -29.86 5.40
C ILE A 397 13.29 -28.95 5.64
N LEU A 398 14.16 -29.34 6.56
CA LEU A 398 15.43 -28.67 6.84
C LEU A 398 16.51 -29.19 5.90
N LEU A 399 17.20 -28.29 5.21
CA LEU A 399 18.38 -28.59 4.40
C LEU A 399 19.62 -28.06 5.10
N GLU A 400 20.60 -28.92 5.39
CA GLU A 400 21.85 -28.54 6.04
C GLU A 400 22.88 -27.99 5.05
N ALA A 401 23.64 -26.99 5.48
CA ALA A 401 24.68 -26.34 4.68
C ALA A 401 25.68 -27.35 4.10
N GLY A 402 26.02 -27.19 2.82
CA GLY A 402 27.05 -27.98 2.15
C GLY A 402 26.67 -29.41 1.78
N LYS A 403 25.53 -29.94 2.26
CA LYS A 403 24.97 -31.21 1.77
C LYS A 403 24.26 -31.01 0.43
N THR A 404 24.24 -32.03 -0.42
CA THR A 404 23.57 -31.96 -1.72
C THR A 404 22.24 -32.70 -1.65
N TYR A 405 21.18 -32.07 -2.15
CA TYR A 405 19.84 -32.64 -2.16
C TYR A 405 19.30 -32.71 -3.59
N GLU A 406 18.61 -33.80 -3.93
CA GLU A 406 17.73 -33.83 -5.09
C GLU A 406 16.30 -33.52 -4.65
N ILE A 407 15.69 -32.56 -5.32
CA ILE A 407 14.30 -32.16 -5.18
C ILE A 407 13.58 -32.62 -6.45
N VAL A 408 12.48 -33.33 -6.30
CA VAL A 408 11.58 -33.75 -7.39
C VAL A 408 10.18 -33.22 -7.09
N ALA A 409 9.58 -32.58 -8.08
CA ALA A 409 8.23 -32.04 -7.99
C ALA A 409 7.32 -32.72 -9.02
N ARG A 410 6.11 -33.10 -8.60
CA ARG A 410 5.10 -33.76 -9.44
C ARG A 410 3.74 -33.12 -9.16
N GLY A 411 2.92 -33.02 -10.20
CA GLY A 411 1.58 -32.48 -10.06
C GLY A 411 1.11 -31.87 -11.38
N ARG A 412 -0.20 -31.78 -11.52
CA ARG A 412 -0.87 -31.01 -12.55
C ARG A 412 -1.86 -30.10 -11.86
N TYR A 413 -1.84 -28.85 -12.26
CA TYR A 413 -2.65 -27.80 -11.65
C TYR A 413 -3.14 -26.84 -12.73
N LEU A 414 -4.17 -26.09 -12.39
CA LEU A 414 -4.76 -25.09 -13.26
C LEU A 414 -4.41 -23.72 -12.70
N LEU A 415 -3.91 -22.85 -13.57
CA LEU A 415 -3.73 -21.43 -13.27
C LEU A 415 -4.70 -20.65 -14.13
N LYS A 416 -5.23 -19.55 -13.59
CA LYS A 416 -6.14 -18.62 -14.29
C LYS A 416 -7.37 -19.33 -14.86
N GLN A 417 -8.55 -19.12 -14.28
CA GLN A 417 -9.75 -19.89 -14.68
C GLN A 417 -10.33 -19.49 -16.06
N ASP A 418 -9.93 -18.35 -16.62
CA ASP A 418 -10.39 -17.92 -17.96
C ASP A 418 -9.31 -17.13 -18.75
N PRO A 419 -8.74 -17.70 -19.84
CA PRO A 419 -8.82 -19.11 -20.21
C PRO A 419 -8.04 -19.98 -19.22
N GLU A 420 -8.48 -21.23 -19.00
CA GLU A 420 -7.77 -22.21 -18.16
C GLU A 420 -6.36 -22.52 -18.69
N TRP A 421 -5.35 -22.47 -17.81
CA TRP A 421 -3.98 -22.89 -18.12
C TRP A 421 -3.57 -24.13 -17.33
N PRO A 422 -3.66 -25.33 -17.94
CA PRO A 422 -3.04 -26.53 -17.40
C PRO A 422 -1.52 -26.37 -17.31
N CYS A 423 -0.99 -26.56 -16.10
CA CYS A 423 0.41 -26.38 -15.78
C CYS A 423 1.00 -27.63 -15.10
N GLU A 424 2.32 -27.73 -15.17
CA GLU A 424 3.18 -28.69 -14.47
C GLU A 424 4.35 -27.91 -13.85
N PRO A 425 5.14 -28.46 -12.91
CA PRO A 425 6.15 -27.71 -12.14
C PRO A 425 7.18 -26.90 -12.95
N ASN A 426 7.42 -27.23 -14.23
CA ASN A 426 8.29 -26.44 -15.11
C ASN A 426 7.67 -25.09 -15.56
N GLY A 427 6.36 -24.91 -15.38
CA GLY A 427 5.57 -23.78 -15.88
C GLY A 427 5.22 -23.90 -17.37
N VAL A 428 4.40 -22.95 -17.84
CA VAL A 428 4.07 -22.76 -19.26
C VAL A 428 4.87 -21.60 -19.81
N THR A 429 5.47 -21.77 -20.99
CA THR A 429 6.32 -20.76 -21.64
C THR A 429 5.56 -19.84 -22.59
N LEU A 430 4.21 -19.89 -22.58
CA LEU A 430 3.34 -19.01 -23.36
C LEU A 430 3.06 -17.69 -22.62
N GLU A 431 3.08 -17.72 -21.29
CA GLU A 431 2.96 -16.54 -20.42
C GLU A 431 4.13 -16.52 -19.42
N TYR A 432 4.54 -15.32 -19.01
CA TYR A 432 5.64 -15.13 -18.06
C TYR A 432 5.21 -14.14 -16.99
N PHE A 433 5.64 -14.39 -15.76
CA PHE A 433 5.57 -13.43 -14.66
C PHE A 433 6.98 -13.19 -14.12
N ASN A 434 7.37 -11.91 -14.00
CA ASN A 434 8.71 -11.49 -13.57
C ASN A 434 9.87 -12.21 -14.30
N GLY A 435 9.73 -12.40 -15.61
CA GLY A 435 10.75 -13.00 -16.47
C GLY A 435 10.89 -14.52 -16.33
N ARG A 436 10.00 -15.19 -15.61
CA ARG A 436 9.94 -16.65 -15.46
C ARG A 436 8.64 -17.21 -16.01
N PRO A 437 8.63 -18.46 -16.53
CA PRO A 437 7.41 -19.09 -17.01
C PRO A 437 6.29 -19.04 -15.97
N LEU A 438 5.08 -18.71 -16.41
CA LEU A 438 3.90 -18.76 -15.56
C LEU A 438 3.74 -20.19 -15.01
N GLY A 439 3.44 -20.31 -13.73
CA GLY A 439 3.26 -21.60 -13.08
C GLY A 439 4.53 -22.33 -12.71
N GLN A 440 5.72 -21.79 -12.97
CA GLN A 440 6.95 -22.48 -12.60
C GLN A 440 7.12 -22.59 -11.08
N LEU A 441 7.47 -23.77 -10.57
CA LEU A 441 7.79 -23.97 -9.15
C LEU A 441 9.13 -23.30 -8.79
N LEU A 442 9.09 -22.46 -7.76
CA LEU A 442 10.24 -21.78 -7.19
C LEU A 442 10.53 -22.27 -5.78
N CYS A 443 11.78 -22.19 -5.34
CA CYS A 443 12.17 -22.41 -3.95
C CYS A 443 12.93 -21.21 -3.38
N GLY A 444 12.79 -21.03 -2.07
CA GLY A 444 13.57 -20.11 -1.23
C GLY A 444 14.13 -20.87 -0.02
N LEU A 445 15.24 -20.39 0.51
CA LEU A 445 15.90 -20.95 1.69
C LEU A 445 15.82 -19.95 2.83
N ARG A 446 15.07 -20.28 3.88
CA ARG A 446 14.86 -19.41 5.04
C ARG A 446 15.43 -20.06 6.31
N PRO A 447 16.43 -19.45 6.97
CA PRO A 447 16.87 -19.89 8.30
C PRO A 447 15.75 -19.76 9.32
N ASP A 448 15.59 -20.74 10.21
CA ASP A 448 14.56 -20.69 11.26
C ASP A 448 14.85 -19.63 12.32
N ASP A 449 16.11 -19.24 12.49
CA ASP A 449 16.56 -18.18 13.39
C ASP A 449 16.62 -16.79 12.73
N TRP A 450 16.10 -16.64 11.50
CA TRP A 450 16.01 -15.34 10.86
C TRP A 450 15.03 -14.43 11.63
N LYS A 451 15.53 -13.27 12.08
CA LYS A 451 14.77 -12.29 12.88
C LYS A 451 14.75 -10.88 12.27
N GLY A 452 15.08 -10.74 10.98
CA GLY A 452 15.33 -9.43 10.37
C GLY A 452 16.61 -8.75 10.92
N PRO A 453 16.81 -7.43 10.71
CA PRO A 453 16.03 -6.52 9.87
C PRO A 453 16.45 -6.53 8.39
N GLY A 454 17.41 -7.38 8.00
CA GLY A 454 17.86 -7.48 6.61
C GLY A 454 16.74 -7.91 5.65
N ALA A 455 17.04 -7.88 4.34
CA ALA A 455 16.13 -8.37 3.32
C ALA A 455 15.70 -9.81 3.61
N SER A 456 14.41 -10.11 3.43
CA SER A 456 13.86 -11.46 3.61
C SER A 456 14.63 -12.45 2.72
N PRO A 457 15.05 -13.61 3.25
CA PRO A 457 15.68 -14.66 2.46
C PRO A 457 14.79 -15.14 1.31
N LEU A 458 13.45 -15.01 1.44
CA LEU A 458 12.48 -15.40 0.42
C LEU A 458 12.42 -14.45 -0.79
N THR A 459 13.08 -13.28 -0.72
CA THR A 459 13.34 -12.45 -1.90
C THR A 459 14.37 -13.10 -2.84
N LEU A 460 15.20 -14.01 -2.32
CA LEU A 460 16.14 -14.82 -3.10
C LEU A 460 15.49 -16.15 -3.46
N SER A 461 14.93 -16.22 -4.67
CA SER A 461 14.28 -17.42 -5.18
C SER A 461 15.02 -18.06 -6.35
N GLU A 462 15.01 -19.39 -6.38
CA GLU A 462 15.59 -20.20 -7.44
C GLU A 462 14.54 -21.09 -8.10
N THR A 463 14.73 -21.42 -9.37
CA THR A 463 13.79 -22.29 -10.11
C THR A 463 13.98 -23.75 -9.69
N VAL A 464 12.91 -24.44 -9.30
CA VAL A 464 12.94 -25.90 -9.08
C VAL A 464 12.53 -26.65 -10.35
N GLY A 465 11.43 -26.26 -10.98
CA GLY A 465 10.86 -27.05 -12.07
C GLY A 465 10.38 -28.42 -11.57
N THR A 466 10.43 -29.42 -12.44
CA THR A 466 10.12 -30.83 -12.13
C THR A 466 11.22 -31.56 -11.34
N ARG A 467 12.47 -31.12 -11.46
CA ARG A 467 13.61 -31.69 -10.75
C ARG A 467 14.74 -30.67 -10.62
N ARG A 468 15.37 -30.63 -9.45
CA ARG A 468 16.54 -29.80 -9.16
C ARG A 468 17.51 -30.51 -8.23
N THR A 469 18.82 -30.31 -8.45
CA THR A 469 19.84 -30.58 -7.44
C THR A 469 20.22 -29.26 -6.76
N LEU A 470 20.25 -29.24 -5.44
CA LEU A 470 20.51 -28.04 -4.63
C LEU A 470 21.52 -28.36 -3.52
N THR A 471 22.54 -27.51 -3.38
CA THR A 471 23.48 -27.52 -2.26
C THR A 471 23.31 -26.19 -1.53
N PRO A 472 22.62 -26.14 -0.37
CA PRO A 472 22.32 -24.88 0.28
C PRO A 472 23.61 -24.31 0.91
N PRO A 473 23.85 -22.99 0.79
CA PRO A 473 25.04 -22.35 1.36
C PRO A 473 24.95 -22.18 2.89
N LEU A 474 23.77 -22.40 3.47
CA LEU A 474 23.47 -22.25 4.89
C LEU A 474 22.38 -23.26 5.28
N THR A 475 22.30 -23.59 6.57
CA THR A 475 21.24 -24.49 7.06
C THR A 475 19.93 -23.72 7.14
N ALA A 476 18.92 -24.17 6.40
CA ALA A 476 17.64 -23.48 6.27
C ALA A 476 16.49 -24.43 5.97
N THR A 477 15.30 -23.95 6.30
CA THR A 477 14.05 -24.58 5.89
C THR A 477 13.76 -24.23 4.43
N LEU A 478 13.34 -25.24 3.68
CA LEU A 478 12.96 -25.11 2.29
C LEU A 478 11.53 -24.56 2.18
N TYR A 479 11.38 -23.41 1.53
CA TYR A 479 10.10 -22.79 1.21
C TYR A 479 9.85 -22.87 -0.29
N MET A 480 8.60 -22.96 -0.71
CA MET A 480 8.21 -23.05 -2.11
C MET A 480 6.98 -22.21 -2.43
N LYS A 481 6.89 -21.79 -3.69
CA LYS A 481 5.68 -21.19 -4.28
C LYS A 481 5.63 -21.43 -5.78
N VAL A 482 4.45 -21.28 -6.36
CA VAL A 482 4.26 -21.21 -7.81
C VAL A 482 4.49 -19.78 -8.30
N ASN A 483 5.15 -19.62 -9.45
CA ASN A 483 5.37 -18.32 -10.07
C ASN A 483 4.09 -17.83 -10.76
N ASP A 484 3.42 -16.86 -10.15
CA ASP A 484 2.21 -16.23 -10.69
C ASP A 484 2.09 -14.79 -10.17
N ASN A 485 1.20 -14.01 -10.78
CA ASN A 485 0.82 -12.70 -10.28
C ASN A 485 0.18 -12.85 -8.89
N PRO A 486 0.68 -12.12 -7.88
CA PRO A 486 0.16 -12.21 -6.51
C PRO A 486 -1.31 -11.80 -6.38
N GLY A 487 -1.87 -11.08 -7.35
CA GLY A 487 -3.30 -10.75 -7.39
C GLY A 487 -4.19 -11.77 -8.09
N GLN A 488 -3.64 -12.89 -8.59
CA GLN A 488 -4.38 -13.91 -9.36
C GLN A 488 -4.38 -15.29 -8.70
N LEU A 489 -3.83 -15.41 -7.48
CA LEU A 489 -3.72 -16.70 -6.78
C LEU A 489 -5.08 -17.36 -6.51
N ALA A 490 -6.14 -16.57 -6.34
CA ALA A 490 -7.50 -17.08 -6.11
C ALA A 490 -8.07 -17.89 -7.28
N ASP A 491 -7.54 -17.70 -8.48
CA ASP A 491 -7.96 -18.42 -9.69
C ASP A 491 -7.20 -19.76 -9.86
N ASN A 492 -6.22 -20.03 -9.01
CA ASN A 492 -5.40 -21.23 -9.12
C ASN A 492 -6.05 -22.41 -8.40
N SER A 493 -5.86 -23.62 -8.90
CA SER A 493 -6.33 -24.84 -8.25
C SER A 493 -5.41 -26.03 -8.48
N GLY A 494 -5.28 -26.85 -7.44
CA GLY A 494 -4.45 -28.05 -7.42
C GLY A 494 -3.29 -27.97 -6.43
N GLU A 495 -2.42 -28.95 -6.51
CA GLU A 495 -1.31 -29.10 -5.58
C GLU A 495 -0.09 -29.72 -6.27
N ILE A 496 1.07 -29.53 -5.65
CA ILE A 496 2.34 -30.10 -6.11
C ILE A 496 2.91 -30.98 -4.99
N GLU A 497 3.15 -32.24 -5.33
CA GLU A 497 3.90 -33.19 -4.50
C GLU A 497 5.39 -32.94 -4.63
N ILE A 498 6.05 -32.75 -3.50
CA ILE A 498 7.49 -32.53 -3.38
C ILE A 498 8.13 -33.74 -2.71
N ALA A 499 9.23 -34.22 -3.29
CA ALA A 499 10.10 -35.23 -2.72
C ALA A 499 11.53 -34.70 -2.65
N VAL A 500 12.16 -34.78 -1.47
CA VAL A 500 13.53 -34.33 -1.24
C VAL A 500 14.36 -35.48 -0.69
N ARG A 501 15.52 -35.72 -1.29
CA ARG A 501 16.49 -36.74 -0.85
C ARG A 501 17.89 -36.16 -0.73
N GLU A 502 18.60 -36.49 0.33
CA GLU A 502 20.05 -36.22 0.44
C GLU A 502 20.79 -37.12 -0.56
N GLN A 503 21.70 -36.55 -1.34
CA GLN A 503 22.56 -37.30 -2.24
C GLN A 503 23.78 -37.84 -1.47
N PRO A 504 24.21 -39.09 -1.73
CA PRO A 504 25.48 -39.58 -1.20
C PRO A 504 26.63 -38.67 -1.63
N GLN A 505 27.53 -38.36 -0.68
CA GLN A 505 28.73 -37.57 -0.94
C GLN A 505 29.76 -38.31 -1.80
#